data_AF-A0A242K4P0-F1
#
_entry.id   AF-A0A242K4P0-F1
#
_cell.length_a   1.000
_cell.length_b   1.000
_cell.length_c   1.000
_cell.angle_alpha   90.00
_cell.angle_beta   90.00
_cell.angle_gamma   90.00
#
_symmetry.space_group_name_H-M   'P 1'
#
loop_
_entity.id
_entity.type
_entity.pdbx_description
1 polymer ?
#
loop_
_entity_poly.entity_id
_entity_poly.type
_entity_poly.pdbx_seq_one_letter_code
_entity_poly.pdbx_strand_id
1 'polypeptide(L)' 'MQPFKSIVFELTLYYMLLSVGLPLIYAVTYHLPAAGIFSLDWLVVCILLYPLVLLFSALRYSYQRLRGHQRQ' A
#
# COMPACT_ATOMS: atom_id res chain seq x y z
N MET A 1 12.59 -11.26 -13.77
CA MET A 1 12.55 -10.92 -12.32
C MET A 1 12.36 -9.43 -12.03
N GLN A 2 12.96 -8.50 -12.78
CA GLN A 2 12.90 -7.05 -12.49
C GLN A 2 11.49 -6.39 -12.46
N PRO A 3 10.50 -6.76 -13.30
CA PRO A 3 9.20 -6.06 -13.29
C PRO A 3 8.40 -6.31 -12.00
N PHE A 4 8.53 -7.50 -11.40
CA PHE A 4 7.84 -7.84 -10.16
C PHE A 4 8.30 -6.95 -8.99
N LYS A 5 9.61 -6.79 -8.86
CA LYS A 5 10.21 -5.95 -7.82
C LYS A 5 9.82 -4.47 -7.98
N SER A 6 9.70 -3.99 -9.21
CA SER A 6 9.22 -2.62 -9.48
C SER A 6 7.75 -2.43 -9.10
N ILE A 7 6.86 -3.37 -9.46
CA ILE A 7 5.42 -3.30 -9.15
C ILE A 7 5.19 -3.33 -7.64
N VAL A 8 5.88 -4.23 -6.93
CA VAL A 8 5.81 -4.33 -5.46
C VAL A 8 6.31 -3.04 -4.81
N PHE A 9 7.42 -2.48 -5.30
CA PHE A 9 7.97 -1.23 -4.78
C PHE A 9 7.00 -0.06 -4.97
N GLU A 10 6.43 0.10 -6.16
CA GLU A 10 5.50 1.17 -6.49
C GLU A 10 4.23 1.08 -5.63
N LEU A 11 3.65 -0.12 -5.49
CA LEU A 11 2.49 -0.36 -4.63
C LEU A 11 2.78 -0.12 -3.16
N THR A 12 3.96 -0.52 -2.68
CA THR A 12 4.39 -0.29 -1.30
C THR A 12 4.58 1.20 -1.03
N LEU A 13 5.15 1.95 -1.99
CA LEU A 13 5.33 3.40 -1.89
C LEU A 13 3.98 4.11 -1.80
N TYR A 14 3.03 3.76 -2.68
CA TYR A 14 1.67 4.32 -2.62
C TYR A 14 0.98 4.00 -1.31
N TYR A 15 1.09 2.76 -0.83
CA TYR A 15 0.48 2.37 0.44
C TYR A 15 1.13 3.07 1.65
N MET A 16 2.45 3.25 1.65
CA MET A 16 3.15 3.99 2.69
C MET A 16 2.72 5.46 2.72
N LEU A 17 2.58 6.07 1.54
CA LEU A 17 2.07 7.43 1.42
C LEU A 17 0.62 7.53 1.91
N LEU A 18 -0.24 6.56 1.59
CA LEU A 18 -1.61 6.48 2.08
C LEU A 18 -1.66 6.27 3.61
N SER A 19 -0.82 5.38 4.15
CA SER A 19 -0.82 5.06 5.58
C SER A 19 -0.35 6.20 6.47
N VAL A 20 0.36 7.18 5.91
CA VAL A 20 0.74 8.42 6.61
C VAL A 20 -0.21 9.57 6.23
N GLY A 21 -0.60 9.65 4.96
CA GLY A 21 -1.42 10.73 4.43
C GLY A 21 -2.86 10.72 4.97
N LEU A 22 -3.53 9.57 5.03
CA LEU A 22 -4.89 9.47 5.58
C LEU A 22 -4.98 9.95 7.03
N PRO A 23 -4.17 9.41 7.96
CA PRO A 23 -4.23 9.85 9.36
C PRO A 23 -3.83 11.32 9.51
N LEU A 24 -2.92 11.83 8.66
CA LEU A 24 -2.55 13.24 8.66
C LEU A 24 -3.70 14.15 8.20
N ILE A 25 -4.38 13.81 7.10
CA ILE A 25 -5.56 14.56 6.62
C ILE A 25 -6.64 14.52 7.70
N TYR A 26 -6.90 13.35 8.28
CA TYR A 26 -7.88 13.20 9.36
C TYR A 26 -7.53 14.05 10.59
N ALA A 27 -6.26 14.06 11.01
CA ALA A 27 -5.79 14.90 12.11
C ALA A 27 -6.06 16.39 11.85
N VAL A 28 -5.74 16.86 10.64
CA VAL A 28 -5.91 18.25 10.23
C VAL A 28 -7.39 18.63 10.14
N THR A 29 -8.24 17.79 9.55
CA THR A 29 -9.67 18.05 9.39
C THR A 29 -10.40 18.14 10.74
N TYR A 30 -10.04 17.30 11.71
CA TYR A 30 -10.72 17.23 12.99
C TYR A 30 -9.99 17.98 14.12
N HIS A 31 -8.90 18.70 13.81
CA HIS A 31 -8.04 19.37 14.78
C HIS A 31 -7.60 18.46 15.94
N LEU A 32 -7.40 17.17 15.64
CA LEU A 32 -7.03 16.16 16.62
C LEU A 32 -5.50 16.10 16.76
N PRO A 33 -4.98 15.81 17.96
CA PRO A 33 -3.56 15.60 18.14
C PRO A 33 -3.10 14.36 17.37
N ALA A 34 -2.09 14.53 16.50
CA ALA A 34 -1.55 13.45 15.67
C ALA A 34 -1.06 12.25 16.51
N ALA A 35 -0.61 12.49 17.74
CA ALA A 35 -0.19 11.44 18.68
C ALA A 35 -1.31 10.44 19.04
N GLY A 36 -2.58 10.86 18.98
CA GLY A 36 -3.72 9.96 19.21
C GLY A 36 -4.07 9.10 17.99
N ILE A 37 -3.67 9.53 16.80
CA ILE A 37 -4.02 8.88 15.53
C ILE A 37 -2.90 7.92 15.09
N PHE A 38 -1.64 8.27 15.31
CA PHE A 38 -0.50 7.37 15.15
C PHE A 38 -0.31 6.50 16.41
N SER A 39 -1.36 5.78 16.81
CA SER A 39 -1.35 4.85 17.93
C SER A 39 -0.86 3.45 17.52
N LEU A 40 -0.69 2.57 18.51
CA LEU A 40 -0.39 1.15 18.27
C LEU A 40 -1.49 0.47 17.44
N ASP A 41 -2.75 0.86 17.59
CA ASP A 41 -3.86 0.33 16.79
C ASP A 41 -3.66 0.63 15.30
N TRP A 42 -3.21 1.85 14.97
CA TRP A 42 -2.91 2.21 13.59
C TRP A 42 -1.71 1.42 13.04
N LEU A 43 -0.71 1.15 13.86
CA LEU A 43 0.43 0.34 13.49
C LEU A 43 0.01 -1.11 13.18
N VAL A 44 -0.91 -1.68 13.97
CA VAL A 44 -1.49 -3.01 13.70
C VAL A 44 -2.25 -3.02 12.36
N VAL A 45 -3.02 -1.97 12.06
CA VAL A 45 -3.71 -1.82 10.75
C VAL A 45 -2.70 -1.78 9.60
N CYS A 46 -1.61 -1.03 9.74
CA CYS A 46 -0.55 -0.97 8.73
C CYS A 46 0.11 -2.35 8.49
N ILE A 47 0.40 -3.10 9.56
CA ILE A 47 0.98 -4.44 9.46
C ILE A 47 0.02 -5.41 8.78
N LEU A 48 -1.28 -5.36 9.10
CA LEU A 48 -2.31 -6.19 8.47
C LEU A 48 -2.51 -5.86 6.99
N LEU A 49 -2.33 -4.59 6.60
CA LEU A 49 -2.40 -4.17 5.21
C LEU A 49 -1.21 -4.67 4.39
N TYR A 50 -0.02 -4.81 4.97
CA TYR A 50 1.18 -5.23 4.27
C TYR A 50 1.04 -6.54 3.46
N PRO A 51 0.52 -7.67 4.01
CA PRO A 51 0.30 -8.89 3.22
C PRO A 51 -0.76 -8.71 2.14
N LEU A 52 -1.77 -7.84 2.32
CA LEU A 52 -2.73 -7.50 1.28
C LEU A 52 -2.03 -6.80 0.11
N VAL A 53 -1.14 -5.83 0.38
CA VAL A 53 -0.36 -5.15 -0.67
C VAL A 53 0.45 -6.17 -1.48
N LEU A 54 1.11 -7.11 -0.81
CA LEU A 54 1.86 -8.18 -1.49
C LEU A 54 0.97 -9.07 -2.35
N LEU A 55 -0.21 -9.43 -1.85
CA LEU A 55 -1.21 -10.21 -2.60
C LEU A 55 -1.67 -9.48 -3.86
N PHE A 56 -2.04 -8.19 -3.74
CA PHE A 56 -2.43 -7.36 -4.88
C PHE A 56 -1.30 -7.17 -5.88
N SER A 57 -0.06 -7.02 -5.41
CA SER A 57 1.13 -6.94 -6.26
C SER A 57 1.32 -8.24 -7.07
N ALA A 58 1.15 -9.40 -6.43
CA ALA A 58 1.23 -10.71 -7.05
C ALA A 58 0.12 -10.94 -8.08
N LEU A 59 -1.11 -10.51 -7.78
CA LEU A 59 -2.24 -10.56 -8.72
C LEU A 59 -2.00 -9.66 -9.94
N ARG A 60 -1.61 -8.40 -9.72
CA ARG A 60 -1.31 -7.45 -10.81
C ARG A 60 -0.20 -7.96 -11.70
N TYR A 61 0.86 -8.52 -11.10
CA TYR A 61 1.94 -9.15 -11.84
C TYR A 61 1.47 -10.36 -12.67
N SER A 62 0.68 -11.25 -12.08
CA SER A 62 0.13 -12.43 -12.76
C SER A 62 -0.75 -12.03 -13.95
N TYR A 63 -1.57 -10.99 -13.77
CA TYR A 63 -2.41 -10.44 -14.84
C TYR A 63 -1.58 -9.82 -15.98
N GLN A 64 -0.55 -9.03 -15.65
CA GLN A 64 0.34 -8.45 -16.65
C GLN A 64 1.12 -9.53 -17.42
N ARG A 65 1.55 -10.61 -16.75
CA ARG A 65 2.20 -11.75 -17.39
C ARG A 65 1.28 -12.46 -18.37
N LEU A 66 0.01 -12.68 -18.01
CA LEU A 66 -0.99 -13.29 -18.87
C LEU A 66 -1.33 -12.41 -20.09
N ARG A 67 -1.46 -11.09 -19.91
CA ARG A 67 -1.68 -10.15 -21.03
C ARG A 67 -0.47 -10.00 -21.95
N GLY A 68 0.75 -10.08 -21.41
CA GLY A 68 1.98 -10.06 -22.21
C GLY A 68 2.11 -11.27 -23.13
N HIS A 69 1.51 -12.41 -22.77
CA HIS A 69 1.51 -13.63 -23.57
C HIS A 69 0.46 -13.63 -24.70
N GLN A 70 -0.49 -12.69 -24.69
CA GLN A 70 -1.54 -12.56 -25.71
C GLN A 70 -1.18 -11.58 -26.85
N ARG A 71 0.01 -10.96 -26.82
CA ARG A 71 0.49 -10.01 -27.83
C ARG A 71 1.63 -10.55 -28.71
N GLN A 72 2.03 -11.81 -28.53
CA GLN A 72 2.89 -12.55 -29.46
C GLN A 72 2.03 -13.52 -30.26
#